data_AF-A0A4V2AWT1-F1
#
_entry.id   AF-A0A4V2AWT1-F1
#
_cell.length_a   1.000
_cell.length_b   1.000
_cell.length_c   1.000
_cell.angle_alpha   90.00
_cell.angle_beta   90.00
_cell.angle_gamma   90.00
#
_symmetry.space_group_name_H-M   'P 1'
#
loop_
_entity.id
_entity.type
_entity.pdbx_description
1 polymer ?
#
loop_
_entity_poly.entity_id
_entity_poly.type
_entity_poly.pdbx_seq_one_letter_code
_entity_poly.pdbx_strand_id
1 'polypeptide(L)' 'MFESLILQWGYLALAIGTLLEGETILIAAGAMAHKGLLSLPIVIVVAILGGFTGDVIWYFVGRKYGNPF' A
#
# COMPACT_ATOMS: atom_id res chain seq x y z
N MET A 1 -8.35 -11.10 18.98
CA MET A 1 -7.07 -11.68 18.49
C MET A 1 -6.81 -11.32 17.02
N PHE A 2 -7.78 -11.46 16.11
CA PHE A 2 -7.62 -10.98 14.72
C PHE A 2 -7.57 -9.45 14.61
N GLU A 3 -8.39 -8.72 15.36
CA GLU A 3 -8.39 -7.25 15.35
C GLU A 3 -7.05 -6.65 15.80
N SER A 4 -6.39 -7.27 16.79
CA SER A 4 -5.06 -6.85 17.24
C SER A 4 -3.97 -7.04 16.18
N LEU A 5 -4.06 -8.12 15.37
CA LEU A 5 -3.17 -8.31 14.22
C LEU A 5 -3.39 -7.25 13.15
N ILE A 6 -4.64 -6.87 12.89
CA ILE A 6 -4.97 -5.81 11.91
C ILE A 6 -4.50 -4.43 12.40
N LEU A 7 -4.66 -4.12 13.68
CA LEU A 7 -4.15 -2.87 14.24
C LEU A 7 -2.62 -2.76 14.18
N GLN A 8 -1.93 -3.90 14.35
CA GLN A 8 -0.46 -3.93 14.43
C GLN A 8 0.21 -4.03 13.06
N TRP A 9 -0.38 -4.79 12.12
CA TRP A 9 0.19 -5.07 10.80
C TRP A 9 -0.58 -4.45 9.64
N GLY A 10 -1.80 -3.93 9.84
CA GLY A 10 -2.66 -3.44 8.75
C GLY A 10 -2.03 -2.28 7.97
N TYR A 11 -1.36 -1.35 8.65
CA TYR A 11 -0.65 -0.26 7.98
C TYR A 11 0.60 -0.74 7.24
N LEU A 12 1.29 -1.75 7.76
CA LEU A 12 2.49 -2.32 7.15
C LEU A 12 2.13 -3.18 5.92
N ALA A 13 1.05 -3.94 6.02
CA ALA A 13 0.46 -4.69 4.91
C ALA A 13 -0.09 -3.75 3.83
N LEU A 14 -0.68 -2.61 4.20
CA LEU A 14 -1.07 -1.56 3.25
C LEU A 14 0.14 -0.96 2.54
N ALA A 15 1.20 -0.61 3.29
CA ALA A 15 2.42 -0.03 2.73
C ALA A 15 3.09 -0.99 1.73
N ILE A 16 3.39 -2.23 2.15
CA ILE A 16 4.03 -3.24 1.29
C ILE A 16 3.10 -3.68 0.17
N GLY A 17 1.81 -3.76 0.46
CA GLY A 17 0.82 -4.17 -0.50
C GLY A 17 0.68 -3.19 -1.66
N THR A 18 0.57 -1.90 -1.37
CA THR A 18 0.45 -0.84 -2.38
C THR A 18 1.66 -0.72 -3.30
N LEU A 19 2.83 -1.26 -2.91
CA LEU A 19 4.01 -1.38 -3.75
C LEU A 19 3.88 -2.48 -4.84
N LEU A 20 3.06 -3.51 -4.60
CA LEU A 20 2.85 -4.65 -5.50
C LEU A 20 1.54 -4.54 -6.28
N GLU A 21 0.43 -4.29 -5.57
CA GLU A 21 -0.89 -4.01 -6.12
C GLU A 21 -1.53 -2.85 -5.35
N GLY A 22 -1.61 -1.69 -5.99
CA GLY A 22 -2.21 -0.48 -5.41
C GLY A 22 -3.72 -0.60 -5.20
N GLU A 23 -4.47 -0.97 -6.24
CA GLU A 23 -5.93 -0.88 -6.28
C GLU A 23 -6.62 -1.88 -5.33
N THR A 24 -6.26 -3.16 -5.39
CA THR A 24 -6.87 -4.23 -4.58
C THR A 24 -6.68 -3.98 -3.09
N ILE A 25 -5.45 -3.61 -2.69
CA ILE A 25 -5.08 -3.45 -1.29
C ILE A 25 -5.63 -2.13 -0.73
N LEU A 26 -5.75 -1.09 -1.56
CA LEU A 26 -6.43 0.15 -1.19
C LEU A 26 -7.92 -0.08 -0.92
N ILE A 27 -8.60 -0.87 -1.74
CA ILE A 27 -10.02 -1.23 -1.53
C ILE A 27 -10.19 -2.02 -0.22
N ALA A 28 -9.32 -3.01 0.04
CA ALA A 28 -9.34 -3.78 1.28
C ALA A 28 -9.08 -2.91 2.52
N ALA A 29 -8.09 -2.03 2.47
CA ALA A 29 -7.78 -1.12 3.58
C ALA A 29 -8.88 -0.06 3.78
N GLY A 30 -9.51 0.42 2.72
CA GLY A 30 -10.69 1.28 2.77
C GLY A 30 -11.87 0.60 3.47
N ALA A 31 -12.12 -0.69 3.16
CA ALA A 31 -13.14 -1.48 3.84
C ALA A 31 -12.82 -1.69 5.34
N MET A 32 -11.55 -1.91 5.69
CA MET A 32 -11.12 -2.01 7.10
C MET A 32 -11.22 -0.68 7.85
N ALA A 33 -10.91 0.44 7.19
CA ALA A 33 -11.07 1.77 7.75
C ALA A 33 -12.55 2.12 7.97
N HIS A 34 -13.43 1.73 7.05
CA HIS A 34 -14.88 1.89 7.20
C HIS A 34 -15.42 1.11 8.42
N LYS A 35 -14.83 -0.05 8.73
CA LYS A 35 -15.15 -0.84 9.93
C LYS A 35 -14.55 -0.29 11.23
N GLY A 36 -13.84 0.84 11.19
CA GLY A 36 -13.19 1.45 12.35
C GLY A 36 -11.90 0.75 12.82
N LEU A 37 -11.39 -0.21 12.04
CA LEU A 37 -10.17 -0.95 12.38
C LEU A 37 -8.89 -0.18 12.00
N LEU A 38 -8.99 0.71 11.01
CA LEU A 38 -7.90 1.56 10.56
C LEU A 38 -8.39 3.02 10.49
N SER A 39 -7.46 3.95 10.69
CA SER A 39 -7.74 5.38 10.55
C SER A 39 -7.71 5.74 9.06
N LEU A 40 -8.84 6.19 8.51
CA LEU A 40 -8.96 6.58 7.11
C LEU A 40 -7.89 7.63 6.68
N PRO A 41 -7.62 8.69 7.47
CA PRO A 41 -6.52 9.62 7.17
C PRO A 41 -5.15 8.92 7.04
N ILE A 42 -4.84 7.97 7.93
CA ILE A 42 -3.56 7.26 7.90
C ILE A 42 -3.51 6.33 6.68
N VAL A 43 -4.60 5.63 6.38
CA VAL A 43 -4.71 4.79 5.17
C VAL A 43 -4.45 5.60 3.91
N ILE A 44 -5.02 6.81 3.80
CA ILE A 44 -4.78 7.71 2.66
C ILE A 44 -3.30 8.09 2.55
N VAL A 45 -2.68 8.54 3.65
CA VAL A 45 -1.26 8.94 3.65
C VAL A 45 -0.36 7.76 3.27
N VAL A 46 -0.58 6.59 3.87
CA VAL A 46 0.21 5.39 3.59
C VAL A 46 0.04 4.94 2.15
N ALA A 47 -1.18 4.99 1.61
CA ALA A 47 -1.45 4.63 0.22
C ALA A 47 -0.76 5.56 -0.78
N ILE A 48 -0.80 6.88 -0.55
CA ILE A 48 -0.12 7.86 -1.40
C ILE A 48 1.39 7.60 -1.39
N LEU A 49 1.98 7.44 -0.20
CA LEU A 49 3.42 7.21 -0.07
C LEU A 49 3.84 5.86 -0.66
N GLY A 50 3.07 4.81 -0.42
CA GLY A 50 3.33 3.46 -0.92
C GLY A 50 3.25 3.39 -2.45
N GLY A 51 2.17 3.94 -3.04
CA GLY A 51 2.00 4.01 -4.49
C GLY A 51 3.10 4.83 -5.16
N PHE A 52 3.37 6.05 -4.67
CA PHE A 52 4.44 6.89 -5.21
C PHE A 52 5.80 6.21 -5.15
N THR A 53 6.11 5.54 -4.04
CA THR A 53 7.38 4.81 -3.88
C THR A 53 7.45 3.61 -4.82
N GLY A 54 6.33 2.90 -5.02
CA GLY A 54 6.23 1.80 -5.98
C GLY A 54 6.49 2.25 -7.41
N ASP A 55 5.85 3.33 -7.85
CA ASP A 55 6.07 3.89 -9.18
C ASP A 55 7.53 4.30 -9.39
N VAL A 56 8.15 4.94 -8.40
CA VAL A 56 9.57 5.30 -8.45
C VAL A 56 10.45 4.06 -8.53
N ILE A 57 10.23 3.03 -7.71
CA ILE A 57 11.01 1.79 -7.73
C ILE A 57 10.87 1.10 -9.10
N TRP A 58 9.65 0.91 -9.59
CA TRP A 58 9.39 0.26 -10.86
C TRP A 58 9.97 1.05 -12.05
N TYR A 59 9.90 2.39 -12.00
CA TYR A 59 10.56 3.24 -12.97
C TYR A 59 12.08 3.04 -12.97
N PHE A 60 12.73 3.02 -11.80
CA PHE A 60 14.18 2.81 -11.72
C PHE A 60 14.60 1.39 -12.14
N VAL A 61 13.81 0.38 -11.80
CA VAL A 61 14.02 -1.01 -12.26
C VAL A 61 13.91 -1.08 -13.79
N GLY A 62 12.85 -0.51 -14.36
CA GLY A 62 12.66 -0.41 -15.81
C GLY A 62 13.77 0.41 -16.49
N ARG A 63 14.25 1.48 -15.87
CA ARG A 63 15.35 2.30 -16.42
C ARG A 63 16.69 1.56 -16.42
N LYS A 64 16.96 0.74 -15.40
CA LYS A 64 18.26 0.05 -15.26
C LYS A 64 18.33 -1.25 -16.05
N TYR A 65 17.22 -1.98 -16.13
CA TYR A 65 17.17 -3.30 -16.78
C TYR A 65 16.34 -3.31 -18.07
N GLY A 66 15.65 -2.22 -18.39
CA GLY A 66 14.94 -2.06 -19.65
C GLY A 66 15.95 -1.93 -20.78
N ASN A 67 15.87 -2.85 -21.74
CA ASN A 67 16.66 -2.78 -22.95
C ASN A 67 16.12 -1.62 -23.81
N PRO A 68 16.94 -0.63 -24.19
CA PRO A 68 16.56 0.30 -25.23
C PRO A 68 16.49 -0.50 -26.53
N PHE A 69 15.29 -0.61 -27.10
CA PHE A 69 15.11 -1.04 -28.48
C PHE A 69 15.39 0.14 -29.41
#